data_AF-A0A7K1YVC6-F1
#
_entry.id   AF-A0A7K1YVC6-F1
#
_cell.length_a   1.000
_cell.length_b   1.000
_cell.length_c   1.000
_cell.angle_alpha   90.00
_cell.angle_beta   90.00
_cell.angle_gamma   90.00
#
_symmetry.space_group_name_H-M   'P 1'
#
loop_
_entity.id
_entity.type
_entity.pdbx_description
1 polymer ?
#
loop_
_entity_poly.entity_id
_entity_poly.type
_entity_poly.pdbx_seq_one_letter_code
_entity_poly.pdbx_strand_id
1 'polypeptide(L)' 'MEAGKRSRFRRRLRVKGVKGAPGVFEMTWAHDGRATFSWGEEKRPGQRHIIWRRCGDHEILKNP' A
#
# COMPACT_ATOMS: atom_id res chain seq x y z
N MET A 1 -18.13 3.85 -6.10
CA MET A 1 -17.45 2.68 -5.49
C MET A 1 -17.10 1.75 -6.64
N GLU A 2 -15.81 1.64 -7.01
CA GLU A 2 -15.39 0.66 -8.02
C GLU A 2 -14.93 -0.61 -7.29
N ALA A 3 -15.86 -1.56 -7.20
CA ALA A 3 -15.62 -2.89 -6.70
C ALA A 3 -15.29 -3.79 -7.91
N GLY A 4 -14.07 -4.33 -7.96
CA GLY A 4 -13.81 -5.53 -8.78
C GLY A 4 -12.55 -5.55 -9.64
N LYS A 5 -11.75 -4.49 -9.73
CA LYS A 5 -10.42 -4.63 -10.39
C LYS A 5 -9.51 -5.44 -9.48
N ARG A 6 -9.28 -6.72 -9.80
CA ARG A 6 -8.24 -7.53 -9.14
C ARG A 6 -6.96 -6.72 -9.15
N SER A 7 -6.53 -6.31 -7.96
CA SER A 7 -5.24 -5.68 -7.75
C SER A 7 -4.16 -6.52 -8.44
N ARG A 8 -3.22 -5.88 -9.15
CA ARG A 8 -2.05 -6.58 -9.73
C ARG A 8 -1.12 -7.14 -8.63
N PHE A 9 -1.35 -6.77 -7.38
CA PHE A 9 -0.61 -7.33 -6.25
C PHE A 9 -1.05 -8.76 -5.96
N ARG A 10 -0.08 -9.58 -5.53
CA ARG A 10 -0.37 -10.93 -5.02
C ARG A 10 -1.35 -10.83 -3.86
N ARG A 11 -2.43 -11.61 -3.87
CA ARG A 11 -3.51 -11.58 -2.85
C ARG A 11 -2.99 -11.62 -1.40
N ARG A 12 -1.92 -12.40 -1.15
CA ARG A 12 -1.29 -12.53 0.17
C ARG A 12 -0.74 -11.22 0.74
N LEU A 13 -0.46 -10.22 -0.10
CA LEU A 13 0.00 -8.91 0.34
C LEU A 13 -1.13 -8.06 0.93
N ARG A 14 -2.39 -8.46 0.77
CA ARG A 14 -3.57 -7.80 1.39
C ARG A 14 -3.61 -6.28 1.19
N VAL A 15 -3.19 -5.82 0.01
CA VAL A 15 -3.10 -4.38 -0.30
C VAL A 15 -4.47 -3.74 -0.30
N LYS A 16 -4.65 -2.68 0.49
CA LYS A 16 -5.87 -1.87 0.59
C LYS A 16 -5.57 -0.45 1.04
N GLY A 17 -6.52 0.47 0.89
CA GLY A 17 -6.36 1.85 1.37
C GLY A 17 -6.42 1.94 2.89
N VAL A 18 -5.63 2.83 3.50
CA VAL A 18 -5.67 3.11 4.93
C VAL A 18 -6.84 4.04 5.24
N LYS A 19 -7.70 3.65 6.18
CA LYS A 19 -8.85 4.47 6.60
C LYS A 19 -8.36 5.78 7.23
N GLY A 20 -8.89 6.92 6.80
CA GLY A 20 -8.51 8.24 7.32
C GLY A 20 -7.23 8.83 6.72
N ALA A 21 -6.54 8.10 5.83
CA ALA A 21 -5.36 8.59 5.13
C ALA A 21 -5.53 8.44 3.60
N PRO A 22 -6.24 9.36 2.93
CA PRO A 22 -6.47 9.31 1.49
C PRO A 22 -5.15 9.22 0.70
N GLY A 23 -5.09 8.31 -0.27
CA GLY A 23 -3.90 8.11 -1.10
C GLY A 23 -2.78 7.27 -0.47
N VAL A 24 -2.94 6.84 0.79
CA VAL A 24 -2.04 5.89 1.47
C VAL A 24 -2.65 4.50 1.46
N PHE A 25 -1.81 3.51 1.17
CA PHE A 25 -2.16 2.10 1.09
C PHE A 25 -1.31 1.31 2.06
N GLU A 26 -1.90 0.28 2.67
CA GLU A 26 -1.19 -0.69 3.51
C GLU A 26 -1.00 -2.03 2.78
N MET A 27 -0.01 -2.80 3.21
CA MET A 27 0.19 -4.19 2.81
C MET A 27 0.78 -5.04 3.94
N THR A 28 0.56 -6.35 3.87
CA THR A 28 1.21 -7.37 4.70
C THR A 28 2.44 -7.93 3.96
N TRP A 29 3.64 -7.81 4.54
CA TRP A 29 4.88 -8.32 3.94
C TRP A 29 5.54 -9.46 4.74
N ALA A 30 5.17 -9.64 6.00
CA ALA A 30 5.53 -10.77 6.86
C ALA A 30 4.33 -11.17 7.73
N HIS A 31 4.49 -12.13 8.64
CA HIS A 31 3.42 -12.57 9.54
C HIS A 31 2.79 -11.38 10.30
N ASP A 32 3.62 -10.63 11.03
CA ASP A 32 3.21 -9.39 11.70
C ASP A 32 3.65 -8.11 10.95
N GLY A 33 4.42 -8.26 9.88
CA GLY A 33 4.95 -7.14 9.12
C GLY A 33 3.88 -6.39 8.32
N ARG A 34 3.85 -5.06 8.47
CA ARG A 34 3.09 -4.10 7.68
C ARG A 34 4.01 -3.12 6.97
N ALA A 35 3.54 -2.59 5.85
CA ALA A 35 4.16 -1.46 5.20
C ALA A 35 3.08 -0.54 4.64
N THR A 36 3.33 0.78 4.69
CA THR A 36 2.49 1.79 4.05
C THR A 36 3.21 2.44 2.89
N PHE A 37 2.46 2.79 1.84
CA PHE A 37 3.00 3.43 0.64
C PHE A 37 1.96 4.34 -0.01
N SER A 38 2.42 5.23 -0.88
CA SER A 38 1.58 6.02 -1.78
C SER A 38 2.02 5.86 -3.23
N TRP A 39 1.14 6.17 -4.17
CA TRP A 39 1.54 6.31 -5.57
C TRP A 39 2.31 7.63 -5.72
N GLY A 40 3.45 7.57 -6.40
CA GLY A 40 4.19 8.74 -6.85
C GLY A 40 3.96 8.99 -8.33
N GLU A 41 4.49 10.12 -8.80
CA GLU A 41 4.64 10.37 -10.23
C GLU A 41 5.49 9.27 -10.88
N GLU A 42 5.12 8.93 -12.11
CA GLU A 42 5.83 7.99 -12.94
C GLU A 42 7.30 8.42 -13.12
N LYS A 43 8.23 7.49 -12.88
CA LYS A 43 9.68 7.72 -13.07
C LYS A 43 10.25 6.99 -14.29
N ARG A 44 9.50 6.01 -14.81
CA ARG A 44 9.85 5.21 -15.98
C ARG A 44 8.59 4.99 -16.83
N PRO A 45 8.65 5.19 -18.15
CA PRO A 45 7.51 5.01 -19.06
C PRO A 45 6.72 3.72 -18.82
N GLY A 46 5.42 3.84 -18.56
CA GLY A 46 4.48 2.75 -18.32
C GLY A 46 4.61 2.05 -16.96
N GLN A 47 5.47 2.53 -16.06
CA GLN A 47 5.71 1.90 -14.76
C GLN A 47 5.15 2.70 -13.60
N ARG A 48 4.33 2.05 -12.77
CA ARG A 48 3.83 2.65 -11.53
C ARG A 48 4.98 2.89 -10.56
N HIS A 49 5.00 4.07 -9.95
CA HIS A 49 5.98 4.42 -8.93
C HIS A 49 5.36 4.32 -7.54
N ILE A 50 6.00 3.53 -6.68
CA ILE A 50 5.65 3.40 -5.26
C ILE A 50 6.59 4.28 -4.45
N ILE A 51 6.03 5.14 -3.62
CA ILE A 51 6.75 5.86 -2.57
C ILE A 51 6.48 5.14 -1.25
N TRP A 52 7.50 4.52 -0.69
CA TRP A 52 7.42 3.89 0.63
C TRP A 52 7.30 4.95 1.72
N ARG A 53 6.41 4.72 2.69
CA ARG A 53 6.19 5.63 3.82
C ARG A 53 6.77 5.03 5.09
N ARG A 54 6.20 3.92 5.56
CA ARG A 54 6.61 3.20 6.78
C ARG A 54 6.70 1.69 6.54
N CYS A 55 7.55 1.04 7.33
CA CYS A 55 7.67 -0.42 7.40
C CYS A 55 7.86 -0.80 8.87
N GLY A 56 7.12 -1.80 9.35
CA GLY A 56 7.14 -2.19 10.75
C GLY A 56 6.08 -3.24 11.04
N ASP A 57 5.53 -3.22 12.25
CA ASP A 57 4.39 -4.04 12.66
C ASP A 57 3.07 -3.25 12.49
N HIS A 58 2.04 -3.60 13.26
CA HIS A 58 0.75 -2.90 13.23
C HIS A 58 0.80 -1.44 13.70
N GLU A 59 1.80 -1.03 14.49
CA GLU A 59 1.88 0.31 15.07
C GLU A 59 2.01 1.41 14.01
N ILE A 60 2.61 1.08 12.86
CA ILE A 60 2.79 2.05 11.77
C ILE A 60 1.46 2.56 11.21
N LEU A 61 0.36 1.82 11.39
CA LEU A 61 -0.95 2.20 10.88
C LEU A 61 -1.60 3.32 11.70
N LYS A 62 -1.08 3.61 12.91
CA LYS A 62 -1.51 4.75 13.73
C LYS A 62 -1.05 6.09 13.15
N ASN A 63 0.09 6.08 12.47
CA ASN A 63 0.70 7.25 11.81
C ASN A 63 1.27 6.84 10.43
N PRO A 64 0.37 6.57 9.45
CA PRO A 64 0.66 5.84 8.22
C PRO A 64 1.49 6.60 7.17
#